data_AF-A0A7D9J8J8-F1
#
_entry.id   AF-A0A7D9J8J8-F1
#
_cell.length_a   1.000
_cell.length_b   1.000
_cell.length_c   1.000
_cell.angle_alpha   90.00
_cell.angle_beta   90.00
_cell.angle_gamma   90.00
#
_symmetry.space_group_name_H-M   'P 1'
#
loop_
_entity.id
_entity.type
_entity.pdbx_description
1 polymer ?
#
loop_
_entity_poly.entity_id
_entity_poly.type
_entity_poly.pdbx_seq_one_letter_code
_entity_poly.pdbx_strand_id
1 'polypeptide(L)'
;MLFKVLLCFCLLHVIVSAKQSGYWKKLASNLCVGARENHYKEIRYNGPNRFIIAMKLVHKKGKIGCARGRYTRWGCDNGLHPTNIIVTDTRNQRMYPSPTLINTRKGGWYDLPGYGPDSPQLVFSNPGFGYLYKGQKMRIWYGEDLLNFTEGDNHGYTCMDIYVYIPNF
;
A
#
# COMPACT_ATOMS: atom_id res chain seq x y z
N MET A 1 4.47 48.22 36.65
CA MET A 1 3.20 47.71 36.07
C MET A 1 3.32 47.41 34.55
N LEU A 2 4.44 46.86 34.07
CA LEU A 2 4.63 46.53 32.64
C LEU A 2 4.84 45.02 32.37
N PHE A 3 4.89 44.18 33.41
CA PHE A 3 5.18 42.75 33.28
C PHE A 3 3.93 41.84 33.23
N LYS A 4 2.73 42.37 33.49
CA LYS A 4 1.48 41.60 33.44
C LYS A 4 0.77 41.63 32.08
N VAL A 5 1.15 42.56 31.19
CA VAL A 5 0.50 42.70 29.86
C VAL A 5 1.17 41.80 28.81
N LEU A 6 2.43 41.39 29.00
CA LEU A 6 3.14 40.53 28.03
C LEU A 6 2.76 39.04 28.12
N LEU A 7 2.27 38.56 29.27
CA LEU A 7 1.91 37.15 29.45
C LEU A 7 0.56 36.77 28.84
N CYS A 8 -0.29 37.74 28.50
CA CYS A 8 -1.60 37.46 27.90
C CYS A 8 -1.54 37.31 26.37
N PHE A 9 -0.49 37.83 25.71
CA PHE A 9 -0.34 37.73 24.25
C PHE A 9 0.47 36.51 23.78
N CYS A 10 1.23 35.83 24.64
CA CYS A 10 1.91 34.57 24.28
C CYS A 10 0.98 33.33 24.31
N LEU A 11 -0.23 33.43 24.85
CA LEU A 11 -1.20 32.33 24.87
C LEU A 11 -2.16 32.33 23.68
N LEU A 12 -2.14 33.38 22.84
CA LEU A 12 -3.04 33.54 21.69
C LEU A 12 -2.35 33.42 20.32
N HIS A 13 -1.05 33.15 20.27
CA HIS A 13 -0.30 32.69 19.10
C HIS A 13 0.58 31.56 19.63
N VAL A 14 0.31 30.26 19.50
CA VAL A 14 0.14 29.49 18.27
C VAL A 14 -0.45 28.14 18.71
N ILE A 15 -1.75 28.06 18.93
CA ILE A 15 -2.46 26.82 18.56
C ILE A 15 -2.84 27.01 17.10
N VAL A 16 -1.83 27.19 16.24
CA VAL A 16 -1.96 26.69 14.87
C VAL A 16 -1.96 25.18 15.08
N SER A 17 -3.14 24.63 15.37
CA SER A 17 -3.39 23.21 15.18
C SER A 17 -3.01 23.02 13.71
N ALA A 18 -1.85 22.42 13.46
CA ALA A 18 -1.42 22.10 12.11
C ALA A 18 -2.58 21.32 11.53
N LYS A 19 -3.39 21.96 10.68
CA LYS A 19 -4.62 21.38 10.18
C LYS A 19 -4.18 20.13 9.46
N GLN A 20 -4.40 18.98 10.09
CA GLN A 20 -3.85 17.73 9.60
C GLN A 20 -4.30 17.59 8.15
N SER A 21 -3.37 17.44 7.22
CA SER A 21 -3.68 17.48 5.77
C SER A 21 -4.57 16.31 5.33
N GLY A 22 -4.78 15.33 6.21
CA GLY A 22 -5.58 14.14 6.00
C GLY A 22 -5.22 13.05 7.01
N TYR A 23 -5.87 11.89 6.90
CA TYR A 23 -5.68 10.77 7.81
C TYR A 23 -5.65 9.41 7.09
N TRP A 24 -4.98 8.44 7.71
CA TRP A 24 -5.00 7.06 7.25
C TRP A 24 -6.27 6.36 7.74
N LYS A 25 -7.09 5.86 6.81
CA LYS A 25 -8.25 5.01 7.10
C LYS A 25 -7.93 3.56 6.78
N LYS A 26 -8.08 2.67 7.76
CA LYS A 26 -7.96 1.22 7.55
C LYS A 26 -9.13 0.73 6.68
N LEU A 27 -8.83 -0.05 5.65
CA LEU A 27 -9.79 -0.69 4.75
C LEU A 27 -9.97 -2.18 5.06
N ALA A 28 -8.88 -2.87 5.37
CA ALA A 28 -8.87 -4.29 5.68
C ALA A 28 -7.77 -4.60 6.71
N SER A 29 -7.92 -5.71 7.43
CA SER A 29 -6.96 -6.16 8.43
C SER A 29 -6.61 -7.62 8.27
N ASN A 30 -5.35 -7.97 8.51
CA ASN A 30 -4.83 -9.34 8.54
C ASN A 30 -5.22 -10.19 7.31
N LEU A 31 -5.15 -9.58 6.13
CA LEU A 31 -5.48 -10.20 4.84
C LEU A 31 -4.22 -10.83 4.23
N CYS A 32 -4.28 -12.11 3.90
CA CYS A 32 -3.12 -12.90 3.49
C CYS A 32 -3.17 -13.29 2.01
N VAL A 33 -2.15 -12.90 1.25
CA VAL A 33 -2.01 -13.19 -0.19
C VAL A 33 -0.93 -14.27 -0.38
N GLY A 34 -1.21 -15.23 -1.26
CA GLY A 34 -0.26 -16.27 -1.67
C GLY A 34 0.47 -15.91 -2.97
N ALA A 35 1.49 -16.68 -3.31
CA ALA A 35 2.37 -16.39 -4.46
C ALA A 35 2.06 -17.17 -5.75
N ARG A 36 0.99 -17.99 -5.74
CA ARG A 36 0.60 -18.89 -6.83
C ARG A 36 -0.85 -19.36 -6.67
N GLU A 37 -1.39 -20.03 -7.70
CA GLU A 37 -2.71 -20.68 -7.70
C GLU A 37 -3.90 -19.73 -7.55
N ASN A 38 -3.78 -18.49 -8.05
CA ASN A 38 -4.78 -17.43 -7.92
C ASN A 38 -5.13 -17.13 -6.45
N HIS A 39 -4.14 -17.15 -5.55
CA HIS A 39 -4.32 -16.89 -4.12
C HIS A 39 -4.31 -15.39 -3.78
N TYR A 40 -4.92 -14.57 -4.65
CA TYR A 40 -5.23 -13.18 -4.36
C TYR A 40 -6.25 -13.03 -3.25
N LYS A 41 -6.39 -11.80 -2.77
CA LYS A 41 -7.48 -11.42 -1.86
C LYS A 41 -8.20 -10.20 -2.35
N GLU A 42 -9.52 -10.29 -2.33
CA GLU A 42 -10.42 -9.19 -2.65
C GLU A 42 -10.76 -8.39 -1.38
N ILE A 43 -10.74 -7.06 -1.49
CA ILE A 43 -11.24 -6.14 -0.48
C ILE A 43 -12.36 -5.29 -1.06
N ARG A 44 -13.28 -4.85 -0.19
CA ARG A 44 -14.38 -3.97 -0.55
C ARG A 44 -14.28 -2.64 0.21
N TYR A 45 -14.33 -1.53 -0.50
CA TYR A 45 -14.42 -0.21 0.10
C TYR A 45 -15.86 0.06 0.56
N ASN A 46 -16.07 0.18 1.87
CA ASN A 46 -17.41 0.42 2.45
C ASN A 46 -17.62 1.89 2.89
N GLY A 47 -16.68 2.79 2.57
CA GLY A 47 -16.79 4.21 2.91
C GLY A 47 -17.62 5.02 1.90
N PRO A 48 -17.79 6.34 2.16
CA PRO A 48 -18.42 7.25 1.21
C PRO A 48 -17.53 7.49 -0.01
N ASN A 49 -18.15 7.81 -1.14
CA ASN A 49 -17.41 8.10 -2.36
C ASN A 49 -16.45 9.28 -2.16
N ARG A 50 -15.16 9.10 -2.44
CA ARG A 50 -14.16 10.16 -2.26
C ARG A 50 -12.83 9.90 -2.95
N PHE A 51 -12.07 10.97 -3.13
CA PHE A 51 -10.67 10.90 -3.52
C PHE A 51 -9.76 10.46 -2.36
N ILE A 52 -8.74 9.70 -2.71
CA ILE A 52 -7.61 9.28 -1.87
C ILE A 52 -6.32 9.66 -2.59
N ILE A 53 -5.23 9.84 -1.85
CA ILE A 53 -3.92 10.19 -2.44
C ILE A 53 -2.90 9.07 -2.38
N ALA A 54 -3.11 8.09 -1.49
CA ALA A 54 -2.16 7.01 -1.28
C ALA A 54 -2.85 5.78 -0.72
N MET A 55 -2.25 4.62 -1.00
CA MET A 55 -2.55 3.36 -0.35
C MET A 55 -1.32 2.88 0.41
N LYS A 56 -1.53 2.28 1.58
CA LYS A 56 -0.46 1.73 2.43
C LYS A 56 -0.80 0.29 2.83
N LEU A 57 0.16 -0.60 2.65
CA LEU A 57 0.11 -2.00 3.07
C LEU A 57 1.08 -2.16 4.23
N VAL A 58 0.61 -2.61 5.39
CA VAL A 58 1.43 -2.80 6.59
C VAL A 58 1.55 -4.28 6.87
N HIS A 59 2.78 -4.82 6.85
CA HIS A 59 3.01 -6.25 7.09
C HIS A 59 2.59 -6.63 8.51
N LYS A 60 1.94 -7.78 8.63
CA LYS A 60 1.53 -8.36 9.92
C LYS A 60 2.29 -9.63 10.23
N LYS A 61 2.33 -10.57 9.28
CA LYS A 61 2.98 -11.89 9.45
C LYS A 61 3.14 -12.60 8.11
N GLY A 62 3.83 -13.74 8.14
CA GLY A 62 4.10 -14.55 6.96
C GLY A 62 5.31 -14.05 6.18
N LYS A 63 5.83 -14.92 5.34
CA LYS A 63 6.85 -14.62 4.35
C LYS A 63 6.45 -15.25 3.03
N ILE A 64 6.74 -14.55 1.95
CA ILE A 64 6.41 -14.91 0.58
C ILE A 64 7.71 -14.95 -0.25
N GLY A 65 7.76 -15.82 -1.25
CA GLY A 65 8.97 -16.05 -2.02
C GLY A 65 8.70 -16.55 -3.43
N CYS A 66 9.61 -16.20 -4.34
CA CYS A 66 9.58 -16.61 -5.75
C CYS A 66 10.38 -17.88 -6.04
N ALA A 67 11.23 -18.32 -5.11
CA ALA A 67 12.08 -19.49 -5.31
C ALA A 67 12.56 -20.03 -3.96
N ARG A 68 12.80 -21.34 -3.89
CA ARG A 68 13.21 -22.02 -2.65
C ARG A 68 14.33 -21.26 -1.92
N GLY A 69 14.14 -21.02 -0.63
CA GLY A 69 15.12 -20.33 0.22
C GLY A 69 15.02 -18.81 0.21
N ARG A 70 14.14 -18.22 -0.62
CA ARG A 70 13.89 -16.78 -0.66
C ARG A 70 12.61 -16.47 0.09
N TYR A 71 12.71 -15.68 1.16
CA TYR A 71 11.58 -15.38 2.02
C TYR A 71 11.57 -13.91 2.39
N THR A 72 10.61 -13.17 1.86
CA THR A 72 10.49 -11.73 2.09
C THR A 72 9.06 -11.36 2.50
N ARG A 73 8.80 -10.09 2.79
CA ARG A 73 7.44 -9.61 3.08
C ARG A 73 6.64 -9.31 1.81
N TRP A 74 7.28 -8.88 0.73
CA TRP A 74 6.59 -8.28 -0.42
C TRP A 74 7.06 -8.73 -1.81
N GLY A 75 7.97 -9.68 -1.91
CA GLY A 75 8.42 -10.15 -3.21
C GLY A 75 9.48 -11.24 -3.08
N CYS A 76 10.72 -10.97 -3.48
CA CYS A 76 11.79 -11.96 -3.48
C CYS A 76 13.16 -11.31 -3.42
N ASP A 77 14.09 -11.93 -2.69
CA ASP A 77 15.47 -11.44 -2.56
C ASP A 77 16.38 -12.12 -3.59
N ASN A 78 16.30 -11.69 -4.85
CA ASN A 78 17.08 -12.24 -5.97
C ASN A 78 18.13 -11.26 -6.52
N GLY A 79 18.37 -10.13 -5.83
CA GLY A 79 19.36 -9.12 -6.19
C GLY A 79 19.02 -8.27 -7.43
N LEU A 80 17.99 -8.63 -8.19
CA LEU A 80 17.63 -7.91 -9.39
C LEU A 80 16.50 -6.95 -9.09
N HIS A 81 15.34 -7.37 -8.56
CA HIS A 81 14.26 -6.44 -8.22
C HIS A 81 13.29 -7.01 -7.17
N PRO A 82 13.11 -6.37 -6.01
CA PRO A 82 12.61 -7.09 -4.86
C PRO A 82 11.09 -7.17 -4.69
N THR A 83 10.31 -6.21 -5.20
CA THR A 83 8.88 -6.09 -4.83
C THR A 83 7.96 -6.62 -5.93
N ASN A 84 6.91 -7.33 -5.51
CA ASN A 84 5.98 -8.02 -6.41
C ASN A 84 4.53 -8.06 -5.87
N ILE A 85 4.10 -7.02 -5.15
CA ILE A 85 2.70 -6.91 -4.70
C ILE A 85 1.95 -5.94 -5.61
N ILE A 86 0.85 -6.41 -6.19
CA ILE A 86 0.05 -5.62 -7.14
C ILE A 86 -1.37 -5.50 -6.62
N VAL A 87 -1.92 -4.28 -6.65
CA VAL A 87 -3.33 -4.02 -6.39
C VAL A 87 -4.02 -3.80 -7.73
N THR A 88 -5.12 -4.51 -7.98
CA THR A 88 -5.89 -4.40 -9.22
C THR A 88 -7.37 -4.09 -8.98
N ASP A 89 -8.08 -3.71 -10.04
CA ASP A 89 -9.54 -3.82 -10.10
C ASP A 89 -9.99 -5.29 -10.23
N THR A 90 -11.29 -5.54 -10.35
CA THR A 90 -11.85 -6.90 -10.52
C THR A 90 -11.62 -7.51 -11.90
N ARG A 91 -11.11 -6.74 -12.86
CA ARG A 91 -10.69 -7.18 -14.20
C ARG A 91 -9.17 -7.39 -14.26
N ASN A 92 -8.51 -7.44 -13.10
CA ASN A 92 -7.06 -7.61 -12.98
C ASN A 92 -6.26 -6.46 -13.62
N GLN A 93 -6.87 -5.28 -13.80
CA GLN A 93 -6.17 -4.09 -14.26
C GLN A 93 -5.44 -3.43 -13.09
N ARG A 94 -4.13 -3.21 -13.24
CA ARG A 94 -3.27 -2.64 -12.20
C ARG A 94 -3.71 -1.23 -11.80
N MET A 95 -3.97 -1.07 -10.50
CA MET A 95 -4.20 0.21 -9.82
C MET A 95 -2.93 0.67 -9.08
N TYR A 96 -2.28 -0.24 -8.36
CA TYR A 96 -1.02 0.02 -7.66
C TYR A 96 -0.01 -1.12 -7.89
N PRO A 97 1.31 -0.82 -7.97
CA PRO A 97 1.91 0.52 -8.04
C PRO A 97 1.44 1.29 -9.29
N SER A 98 1.72 2.61 -9.36
CA SER A 98 1.16 3.45 -10.44
C SER A 98 1.42 2.85 -11.81
N PRO A 99 0.40 2.70 -12.67
CA PRO A 99 0.67 2.29 -14.03
C PRO A 99 1.40 3.35 -14.86
N THR A 100 1.37 4.61 -14.43
CA THR A 100 1.98 5.75 -15.13
C THR A 100 3.36 6.15 -14.61
N LEU A 101 3.70 5.80 -13.36
CA LEU A 101 4.93 6.24 -12.70
C LEU A 101 5.90 5.11 -12.40
N ILE A 102 5.39 3.88 -12.28
CA ILE A 102 6.19 2.72 -11.91
C ILE A 102 6.09 1.69 -13.03
N ASN A 103 7.21 1.51 -13.72
CA ASN A 103 7.35 0.47 -14.72
C ASN A 103 7.47 -0.90 -14.04
N THR A 104 6.66 -1.84 -14.47
CA THR A 104 6.78 -3.25 -14.08
C THR A 104 7.54 -4.01 -15.15
N ARG A 105 8.40 -4.92 -14.72
CA ARG A 105 9.08 -5.90 -15.58
C ARG A 105 8.22 -7.16 -15.73
N LYS A 106 8.71 -8.12 -16.51
CA LYS A 106 8.12 -9.47 -16.65
C LYS A 106 7.83 -10.05 -15.25
N GLY A 107 6.72 -10.75 -15.05
CA GLY A 107 6.33 -11.26 -13.73
C GLY A 107 5.85 -10.19 -12.74
N GLY A 108 5.68 -8.94 -13.17
CA GLY A 108 5.14 -7.88 -12.32
C GLY A 108 6.15 -7.27 -11.34
N TRP A 109 7.44 -7.58 -11.49
CA TRP A 109 8.51 -7.06 -10.63
C TRP A 109 8.69 -5.55 -10.81
N TYR A 110 8.82 -4.81 -9.70
CA TYR A 110 9.05 -3.36 -9.73
C TYR A 110 9.94 -2.90 -8.59
N ASP A 111 10.56 -1.74 -8.77
CA ASP A 111 11.26 -1.02 -7.72
C ASP A 111 10.31 0.06 -7.19
N LEU A 112 10.15 0.11 -5.87
CA LEU A 112 9.36 1.14 -5.21
C LEU A 112 10.31 2.10 -4.50
N PRO A 113 10.44 3.35 -4.94
CA PRO A 113 11.39 4.29 -4.34
C PRO A 113 11.22 4.38 -2.81
N GLY A 114 12.32 4.16 -2.07
CA GLY A 114 12.35 4.18 -0.61
C GLY A 114 11.89 2.88 0.08
N TYR A 115 11.57 1.82 -0.68
CA TYR A 115 11.11 0.54 -0.14
C TYR A 115 11.87 -0.64 -0.75
N GLY A 116 12.01 -1.69 0.05
CA GLY A 116 12.58 -2.98 -0.34
C GLY A 116 11.61 -4.14 -0.07
N PRO A 117 12.05 -5.39 -0.35
CA PRO A 117 11.19 -6.57 -0.26
C PRO A 117 10.76 -6.88 1.18
N ASP A 118 11.53 -6.40 2.15
CA ASP A 118 11.35 -6.65 3.59
C ASP A 118 11.00 -5.39 4.38
N SER A 119 10.68 -4.29 3.72
CA SER A 119 10.18 -3.09 4.40
C SER A 119 8.98 -3.43 5.30
N PRO A 120 8.79 -2.78 6.47
CA PRO A 120 7.66 -3.09 7.35
C PRO A 120 6.30 -2.72 6.74
N GLN A 121 6.31 -1.85 5.74
CA GLN A 121 5.14 -1.40 5.00
C GLN A 121 5.55 -1.02 3.58
N LEU A 122 4.58 -0.96 2.67
CA LEU A 122 4.70 -0.31 1.37
C LEU A 122 3.70 0.86 1.34
N VAL A 123 4.13 2.00 0.80
CA VAL A 123 3.23 3.12 0.52
C VAL A 123 3.26 3.42 -0.97
N PHE A 124 2.10 3.28 -1.60
CA PHE A 124 1.86 3.66 -2.98
C PHE A 124 1.33 5.09 -3.01
N SER A 125 2.26 6.06 -2.89
CA SER A 125 1.98 7.50 -2.96
C SER A 125 2.26 8.01 -4.37
N ASN A 126 1.28 7.89 -5.25
CA ASN A 126 1.39 8.43 -6.60
C ASN A 126 0.82 9.86 -6.62
N PRO A 127 1.46 10.84 -7.28
CA PRO A 127 0.80 12.08 -7.67
C PRO A 127 -0.39 11.78 -8.59
N GLY A 128 -1.60 11.94 -8.06
CA GLY A 128 -2.86 11.68 -8.74
C GLY A 128 -3.90 11.17 -7.75
N PHE A 129 -5.06 11.82 -7.68
CA PHE A 129 -6.14 11.38 -6.82
C PHE A 129 -6.76 10.07 -7.33
N GLY A 130 -6.67 9.00 -6.54
CA GLY A 130 -7.47 7.80 -6.77
C GLY A 130 -8.90 8.05 -6.28
N TYR A 131 -9.93 7.67 -7.04
CA TYR A 131 -11.31 7.77 -6.58
C TYR A 131 -11.78 6.41 -6.05
N LEU A 132 -12.30 6.38 -4.82
CA LEU A 132 -12.98 5.23 -4.26
C LEU A 132 -14.48 5.48 -4.19
N TYR A 133 -15.28 4.58 -4.75
CA TYR A 133 -16.74 4.59 -4.60
C TYR A 133 -17.22 3.48 -3.66
N LYS A 134 -18.34 3.71 -2.97
CA LYS A 134 -18.94 2.75 -2.05
C LYS A 134 -19.22 1.43 -2.78
N GLY A 135 -18.68 0.35 -2.23
CA GLY A 135 -18.79 -0.98 -2.77
C GLY A 135 -17.71 -1.35 -3.80
N GLN A 136 -16.79 -0.44 -4.14
CA GLN A 136 -15.66 -0.74 -5.03
C GLN A 136 -14.85 -1.91 -4.48
N LYS A 137 -14.57 -2.86 -5.37
CA LYS A 137 -13.75 -4.04 -5.08
C LYS A 137 -12.37 -3.87 -5.68
N MET A 138 -11.36 -4.30 -4.95
CA MET A 138 -9.96 -4.33 -5.37
C MET A 138 -9.35 -5.67 -4.99
N ARG A 139 -8.37 -6.14 -5.75
CA ARG A 139 -7.65 -7.38 -5.45
C ARG A 139 -6.19 -7.09 -5.15
N ILE A 140 -5.62 -7.82 -4.20
CA ILE A 140 -4.20 -7.78 -3.87
C ILE A 140 -3.61 -9.11 -4.29
N TRP A 141 -2.57 -9.02 -5.11
CA TRP A 141 -1.92 -10.12 -5.78
C TRP A 141 -0.43 -10.15 -5.49
N TYR A 142 0.15 -11.35 -5.57
CA TYR A 142 1.54 -11.48 -5.98
C TYR A 142 1.60 -11.34 -7.51
N GLY A 143 2.54 -10.57 -8.05
CA GLY A 143 2.60 -10.23 -9.47
C GLY A 143 2.83 -11.43 -10.38
N GLU A 144 3.63 -12.41 -9.95
CA GLU A 144 3.82 -13.65 -10.68
C GLU A 144 2.54 -14.50 -10.74
N ASP A 145 1.79 -14.55 -9.64
CA ASP A 145 0.46 -15.19 -9.57
C ASP A 145 -0.54 -14.51 -10.51
N LEU A 146 -0.62 -13.17 -10.45
CA LEU A 146 -1.48 -12.37 -11.32
C LEU A 146 -1.25 -12.63 -12.81
N LEU A 147 0.01 -12.82 -13.19
CA LEU A 147 0.45 -12.94 -14.58
C LEU A 147 0.69 -14.38 -15.02
N ASN A 148 0.44 -15.38 -14.15
CA ASN A 148 0.80 -16.79 -14.35
C ASN A 148 2.26 -16.94 -14.81
N PHE A 149 3.18 -16.21 -14.18
CA PHE A 149 4.59 -16.14 -14.58
C PHE A 149 5.47 -16.92 -13.62
N THR A 150 6.01 -18.06 -14.07
CA THR A 150 6.98 -18.88 -13.32
C THR A 150 6.58 -19.24 -11.89
N GLU A 151 5.29 -19.32 -11.57
CA GLU A 151 4.83 -19.48 -10.18
C GLU A 151 5.03 -20.88 -9.55
N GLY A 152 5.66 -21.80 -10.28
CA GLY A 152 5.78 -23.21 -9.88
C GLY A 152 6.66 -23.45 -8.66
N ASP A 153 7.67 -22.61 -8.44
CA ASP A 153 8.56 -22.64 -7.27
C ASP A 153 8.25 -21.54 -6.24
N ASN A 154 7.16 -20.80 -6.46
CA ASN A 154 6.66 -19.80 -5.54
C ASN A 154 6.05 -20.45 -4.30
N HIS A 155 6.18 -19.78 -3.16
CA HIS A 155 5.71 -20.33 -1.90
C HIS A 155 5.41 -19.26 -0.84
N GLY A 156 4.72 -19.71 0.20
CA GLY A 156 4.39 -18.88 1.35
C GLY A 156 3.24 -17.92 1.11
N TYR A 157 3.08 -17.02 2.07
CA TYR A 157 2.04 -16.00 2.08
C TYR A 157 2.51 -14.78 2.85
N THR A 158 1.97 -13.62 2.52
CA THR A 158 2.18 -12.39 3.28
C THR A 158 0.84 -11.84 3.74
N CYS A 159 0.71 -11.59 5.04
CA CYS A 159 -0.50 -11.04 5.65
C CYS A 159 -0.30 -9.56 5.97
N MET A 160 -1.29 -8.73 5.67
CA MET A 160 -1.17 -7.28 5.81
C MET A 160 -2.46 -6.60 6.27
N ASP A 161 -2.31 -5.43 6.87
CA ASP A 161 -3.37 -4.43 6.99
C ASP A 161 -3.29 -3.46 5.82
N ILE A 162 -4.44 -2.98 5.34
CA ILE A 162 -4.53 -2.06 4.21
C ILE A 162 -5.14 -0.75 4.68
N TYR A 163 -4.51 0.36 4.30
CA TYR A 163 -4.96 1.70 4.61
C TYR A 163 -4.98 2.56 3.35
N VAL A 164 -5.82 3.60 3.36
CA VAL A 164 -5.77 4.68 2.37
C VAL A 164 -5.66 6.01 3.06
N TYR A 165 -4.98 6.96 2.44
CA TYR A 165 -4.89 8.32 2.95
C TYR A 165 -6.01 9.17 2.35
N ILE A 166 -6.83 9.73 3.22
CA ILE A 166 -7.95 10.61 2.87
C ILE A 166 -7.52 12.04 3.19
N PRO A 167 -7.46 12.93 2.20
CA PRO A 167 -7.14 14.33 2.44
C PRO A 167 -8.32 15.07 3.09
N ASN A 168 -8.02 16.11 3.87
CA ASN A 168 -9.00 17.00 4.49
C ASN A 168 -9.19 18.24 3.60
N PHE A 169 -9.91 18.08 2.48
CA PHE A 169 -10.38 19.19 1.66
C PHE A 169 -11.84 19.49 1.98
#